data_AF-A0A2A2FJC3-F1
#
_entry.id   AF-A0A2A2FJC3-F1
#
_cell.length_a   1.000
_cell.length_b   1.000
_cell.length_c   1.000
_cell.angle_alpha   90.00
_cell.angle_beta   90.00
_cell.angle_gamma   90.00
#
_symmetry.space_group_name_H-M   'P 1'
#
loop_
_entity.id
_entity.type
_entity.pdbx_description
1 polymer ?
#
loop_
_entity_poly.entity_id
_entity_poly.type
_entity_poly.pdbx_seq_one_letter_code
_entity_poly.pdbx_strand_id
1 'polypeptide(L)'
;MPTILCHHTHTADSNRAEREVRGHTNGIHHADYVSTVGAAPPNLDVIFTRTEHWQADPARFDRLAERVAARDGAVDRFDSHVVFEVGGSRGAVINGVETSVETDDSHVTVCGLPIEDRPPARACSLDELCALAREAAWVAPAHPLFPGLGFPDERLRRFLERVEGEPFGVALGYTTGYPAALNALARGRHTARPIRAYAREYDVPLLPELDWHAPLPRTPSGFGVVDDEAFAALVEGEIPTADLLNSRVLKAGRWPGGVAWTDFVQTFPGAVPAPFRSFAGTATPTPDRLRAVRDRTTAELFAHSFWRRFCRSA
;
A
#
# COMPACT_ATOMS: atom_id res chain seq x y z
N MET A 1 -9.63 20.02 3.13
CA MET A 1 -9.71 18.73 3.84
C MET A 1 -8.48 17.92 3.56
N PRO A 2 -7.52 17.87 4.50
CA PRO A 2 -6.26 17.18 4.26
C PRO A 2 -6.52 15.71 3.91
N THR A 3 -5.74 15.20 2.95
CA THR A 3 -5.90 13.85 2.43
C THR A 3 -4.65 13.03 2.72
N ILE A 4 -4.82 11.84 3.29
CA ILE A 4 -3.73 10.88 3.46
C ILE A 4 -3.80 9.76 2.42
N LEU A 5 -2.63 9.34 1.95
CA LEU A 5 -2.44 8.22 1.05
C LEU A 5 -1.86 7.01 1.80
N CYS A 6 -2.60 5.92 1.75
CA CYS A 6 -2.22 4.58 2.16
C CYS A 6 -1.84 3.78 0.91
N HIS A 7 -0.63 3.97 0.39
CA HIS A 7 -0.14 3.22 -0.76
C HIS A 7 0.32 1.82 -0.34
N HIS A 8 0.05 0.85 -1.23
CA HIS A 8 0.31 -0.58 -1.10
C HIS A 8 -0.48 -1.19 0.08
N THR A 9 -1.62 -1.84 -0.21
CA THR A 9 -2.51 -2.36 0.84
C THR A 9 -3.07 -3.74 0.50
N HIS A 10 -3.19 -4.58 1.54
CA HIS A 10 -3.52 -5.99 1.41
C HIS A 10 -4.67 -6.43 2.31
N THR A 11 -5.79 -6.81 1.70
CA THR A 11 -6.97 -7.31 2.41
C THR A 11 -6.93 -8.83 2.57
N ALA A 12 -7.86 -9.42 3.33
CA ALA A 12 -7.95 -10.89 3.56
C ALA A 12 -7.88 -11.78 2.32
N ASP A 13 -8.13 -11.19 1.17
CA ASP A 13 -8.23 -11.86 -0.10
C ASP A 13 -7.06 -11.62 -1.04
N SER A 14 -6.10 -10.75 -0.67
CA SER A 14 -4.94 -10.43 -1.49
C SER A 14 -4.18 -11.66 -1.97
N ASN A 15 -4.14 -12.75 -1.17
CA ASN A 15 -3.44 -13.98 -1.53
C ASN A 15 -4.31 -15.01 -2.26
N ARG A 16 -5.49 -14.66 -2.78
CA ARG A 16 -6.37 -15.66 -3.41
C ARG A 16 -5.72 -16.31 -4.63
N ALA A 17 -5.24 -15.52 -5.59
CA ALA A 17 -4.58 -16.07 -6.77
C ALA A 17 -3.28 -16.82 -6.39
N GLU A 18 -2.52 -16.28 -5.43
CA GLU A 18 -1.31 -16.96 -4.94
C GLU A 18 -1.60 -18.31 -4.27
N ARG A 19 -2.70 -18.41 -3.50
CA ARG A 19 -3.21 -19.67 -2.94
C ARG A 19 -3.52 -20.68 -4.03
N GLU A 20 -4.24 -20.27 -5.07
CA GLU A 20 -4.68 -21.14 -6.15
C GLU A 20 -3.49 -21.65 -7.00
N VAL A 21 -2.49 -20.81 -7.24
CA VAL A 21 -1.35 -21.13 -8.10
C VAL A 21 -0.21 -21.84 -7.36
N ARG A 22 0.12 -21.45 -6.13
CA ARG A 22 1.28 -21.98 -5.37
C ARG A 22 0.91 -22.76 -4.11
N GLY A 23 -0.37 -22.81 -3.74
CA GLY A 23 -0.78 -23.35 -2.44
C GLY A 23 -0.30 -22.50 -1.27
N HIS A 24 -0.05 -21.22 -1.48
CA HIS A 24 0.48 -20.32 -0.44
C HIS A 24 -0.52 -20.11 0.69
N THR A 25 -0.25 -20.55 1.90
CA THR A 25 -1.25 -20.56 2.99
C THR A 25 -1.18 -19.38 3.95
N ASN A 26 -0.27 -18.41 3.78
CA ASN A 26 -0.21 -17.28 4.70
C ASN A 26 -1.45 -16.39 4.54
N GLY A 27 -2.24 -16.30 5.62
CA GLY A 27 -3.41 -15.43 5.73
C GLY A 27 -3.09 -14.16 6.51
N ILE A 28 -1.95 -13.52 6.25
CA ILE A 28 -1.44 -12.37 7.03
C ILE A 28 -2.10 -11.04 6.64
N HIS A 29 -2.78 -11.01 5.50
CA HIS A 29 -3.46 -9.83 4.95
C HIS A 29 -4.84 -9.65 5.57
N HIS A 30 -5.14 -8.48 6.08
CA HIS A 30 -6.37 -8.18 6.82
C HIS A 30 -6.77 -6.70 6.76
N ALA A 31 -6.11 -5.87 5.94
CA ALA A 31 -6.48 -4.46 5.76
C ALA A 31 -8.00 -4.29 5.52
N ASP A 32 -8.53 -3.18 6.02
CA ASP A 32 -9.96 -2.92 6.01
C ASP A 32 -10.27 -1.44 5.80
N TYR A 33 -10.57 -1.10 4.54
CA TYR A 33 -10.85 0.27 4.11
C TYR A 33 -12.03 0.88 4.86
N VAL A 34 -13.14 0.13 4.99
CA VAL A 34 -14.37 0.65 5.60
C VAL A 34 -14.19 0.95 7.09
N SER A 35 -13.53 0.05 7.82
CA SER A 35 -13.26 0.26 9.25
C SER A 35 -12.26 1.40 9.47
N THR A 36 -11.31 1.60 8.55
CA THR A 36 -10.33 2.68 8.62
C THR A 36 -10.96 4.04 8.36
N VAL A 37 -11.76 4.16 7.30
CA VAL A 37 -12.47 5.41 6.98
C VAL A 37 -13.49 5.74 8.05
N GLY A 38 -14.27 4.77 8.53
CA GLY A 38 -15.22 4.98 9.62
C GLY A 38 -14.58 5.36 10.97
N ALA A 39 -13.28 5.10 11.15
CA ALA A 39 -12.53 5.53 12.32
C ALA A 39 -11.79 6.86 12.10
N ALA A 40 -11.60 7.30 10.85
CA ALA A 40 -10.93 8.54 10.53
C ALA A 40 -11.74 9.76 11.03
N PRO A 41 -11.06 10.85 11.44
CA PRO A 41 -11.74 12.10 11.76
C PRO A 41 -12.58 12.63 10.57
N PRO A 42 -13.75 13.26 10.79
CA PRO A 42 -14.67 13.70 9.72
C PRO A 42 -14.08 14.63 8.65
N ASN A 43 -12.96 15.29 8.94
CA ASN A 43 -12.29 16.22 8.02
C ASN A 43 -10.99 15.62 7.44
N LEU A 44 -10.82 14.31 7.48
CA LEU A 44 -9.66 13.60 6.94
C LEU A 44 -10.12 12.62 5.87
N ASP A 45 -9.70 12.85 4.63
CA ASP A 45 -9.93 11.91 3.55
C ASP A 45 -8.80 10.87 3.48
N VAL A 46 -9.14 9.65 3.06
CA VAL A 46 -8.18 8.55 2.97
C VAL A 46 -8.22 7.90 1.60
N ILE A 47 -7.10 7.96 0.88
CA ILE A 47 -6.90 7.25 -0.38
C ILE A 47 -6.13 5.96 -0.12
N PHE A 48 -6.60 4.85 -0.66
CA PHE A 48 -5.94 3.55 -0.62
C PHE A 48 -5.60 3.11 -2.04
N THR A 49 -4.49 2.40 -2.20
CA THR A 49 -4.25 1.61 -3.41
C THR A 49 -4.33 0.14 -3.02
N ARG A 50 -5.35 -0.56 -3.51
CA ARG A 50 -5.41 -2.03 -3.34
C ARG A 50 -4.39 -2.65 -4.29
N THR A 51 -3.65 -3.62 -3.81
CA THR A 51 -2.55 -4.25 -4.58
C THR A 51 -2.58 -5.74 -4.30
N GLU A 52 -3.70 -6.41 -4.62
CA GLU A 52 -3.83 -7.85 -4.43
C GLU A 52 -2.77 -8.60 -5.25
N HIS A 53 -2.30 -9.75 -4.75
CA HIS A 53 -1.24 -10.49 -5.43
C HIS A 53 -1.76 -11.05 -6.75
N TRP A 54 -1.16 -10.57 -7.83
CA TRP A 54 -1.28 -11.03 -9.23
C TRP A 54 -2.64 -10.81 -9.88
N GLN A 55 -3.73 -10.79 -9.14
CA GLN A 55 -5.07 -10.65 -9.68
C GLN A 55 -5.93 -9.77 -8.78
N ALA A 56 -6.54 -8.74 -9.37
CA ALA A 56 -7.52 -7.89 -8.72
C ALA A 56 -8.93 -8.33 -9.11
N ASP A 57 -9.67 -8.94 -8.18
CA ASP A 57 -11.06 -9.35 -8.42
C ASP A 57 -12.00 -8.14 -8.45
N PRO A 58 -12.76 -7.91 -9.54
CA PRO A 58 -13.73 -6.81 -9.59
C PRO A 58 -14.84 -6.96 -8.55
N ALA A 59 -15.25 -8.19 -8.19
CA ALA A 59 -16.31 -8.43 -7.21
C ALA A 59 -15.93 -7.97 -5.78
N ARG A 60 -14.66 -7.61 -5.55
CA ARG A 60 -14.22 -6.99 -4.28
C ARG A 60 -14.82 -5.61 -4.07
N PHE A 61 -15.03 -4.85 -5.15
CA PHE A 61 -15.66 -3.55 -5.04
C PHE A 61 -17.17 -3.67 -4.77
N ASP A 62 -17.80 -4.76 -5.22
CA ASP A 62 -19.20 -5.05 -4.87
C ASP A 62 -19.31 -5.39 -3.38
N ARG A 63 -18.42 -6.24 -2.86
CA ARG A 63 -18.31 -6.51 -1.41
C ARG A 63 -17.95 -5.27 -0.59
N LEU A 64 -17.13 -4.37 -1.12
CA LEU A 64 -16.85 -3.09 -0.49
C LEU A 64 -18.15 -2.28 -0.39
N ALA A 65 -18.92 -2.19 -1.48
CA ALA A 65 -20.19 -1.47 -1.51
C ALA A 65 -21.22 -2.03 -0.54
N GLU A 66 -21.36 -3.36 -0.46
CA GLU A 66 -22.21 -4.02 0.54
C GLU A 66 -21.82 -3.65 1.98
N ARG A 67 -20.51 -3.63 2.27
CA ARG A 67 -19.98 -3.29 3.61
C ARG A 67 -20.12 -1.82 3.96
N VAL A 68 -20.12 -0.93 2.96
CA VAL A 68 -20.39 0.50 3.12
C VAL A 68 -21.88 0.73 3.36
N ALA A 69 -22.75 0.12 2.54
CA ALA A 69 -24.20 0.20 2.69
C ALA A 69 -24.68 -0.34 4.05
N ALA A 70 -24.06 -1.42 4.56
CA ALA A 70 -24.34 -1.97 5.89
C ALA A 70 -23.98 -1.01 7.06
N ARG A 71 -23.34 0.13 6.76
CA ARG A 71 -23.02 1.21 7.71
C ARG A 71 -23.66 2.54 7.32
N ASP A 72 -24.77 2.49 6.58
CA ASP A 72 -25.52 3.66 6.09
C ASP A 72 -24.66 4.63 5.25
N GLY A 73 -23.64 4.10 4.57
CA GLY A 73 -22.75 4.86 3.71
C GLY A 73 -23.15 4.85 2.24
N ALA A 74 -22.47 5.68 1.44
CA ALA A 74 -22.67 5.80 0.00
C ALA A 74 -21.39 5.42 -0.77
N VAL A 75 -21.57 4.96 -2.02
CA VAL A 75 -20.47 4.51 -2.88
C VAL A 75 -20.70 4.99 -4.32
N ASP A 76 -19.66 5.62 -4.87
CA ASP A 76 -19.55 5.97 -6.28
C ASP A 76 -18.45 5.11 -6.92
N ARG A 77 -18.77 4.48 -8.05
CA ARG A 77 -17.84 3.60 -8.76
C ARG A 77 -17.46 4.19 -10.10
N PHE A 78 -16.17 4.20 -10.37
CA PHE A 78 -15.55 4.62 -11.62
C PHE A 78 -14.83 3.46 -12.30
N ASP A 79 -14.20 3.72 -13.44
CA ASP A 79 -13.55 2.69 -14.25
C ASP A 79 -12.39 2.00 -13.52
N SER A 80 -11.64 2.71 -12.68
CA SER A 80 -10.40 2.23 -12.04
C SER A 80 -10.36 2.42 -10.53
N HIS A 81 -11.40 2.99 -9.92
CA HIS A 81 -11.49 3.20 -8.48
C HIS A 81 -12.93 3.30 -7.97
N VAL A 82 -13.06 3.30 -6.65
CA VAL A 82 -14.31 3.55 -5.94
C VAL A 82 -14.08 4.65 -4.91
N VAL A 83 -15.01 5.60 -4.83
CA VAL A 83 -15.12 6.59 -3.76
C VAL A 83 -16.29 6.21 -2.86
N PHE A 84 -16.16 6.41 -1.55
CA PHE A 84 -17.21 6.06 -0.60
C PHE A 84 -17.19 6.95 0.64
N GLU A 85 -18.32 6.98 1.34
CA GLU A 85 -18.47 7.66 2.62
C GLU A 85 -18.98 6.69 3.68
N VAL A 86 -18.36 6.69 4.87
CA VAL A 86 -18.85 5.99 6.06
C VAL A 86 -18.51 6.81 7.29
N GLY A 87 -19.47 6.98 8.20
CA GLY A 87 -19.24 7.66 9.48
C GLY A 87 -18.90 9.15 9.34
N GLY A 88 -19.34 9.79 8.25
CA GLY A 88 -19.05 11.19 7.93
C GLY A 88 -17.62 11.45 7.42
N SER A 89 -16.88 10.38 7.08
CA SER A 89 -15.53 10.44 6.51
C SER A 89 -15.53 9.81 5.13
N ARG A 90 -14.68 10.31 4.24
CA ARG A 90 -14.61 9.83 2.85
C ARG A 90 -13.36 8.99 2.61
N GLY A 91 -13.51 8.01 1.74
CA GLY A 91 -12.43 7.14 1.31
C GLY A 91 -12.44 6.94 -0.19
N ALA A 92 -11.28 6.65 -0.76
CA ALA A 92 -11.14 6.19 -2.13
C ALA A 92 -10.25 4.94 -2.18
N VAL A 93 -10.62 3.95 -3.00
CA VAL A 93 -9.81 2.75 -3.23
C VAL A 93 -9.49 2.67 -4.72
N ILE A 94 -8.25 2.95 -5.06
CA ILE A 94 -7.70 2.83 -6.42
C ILE A 94 -7.34 1.38 -6.68
N ASN A 95 -7.86 0.82 -7.77
CA ASN A 95 -7.64 -0.56 -8.15
C ASN A 95 -6.20 -0.80 -8.60
N GLY A 96 -5.71 -2.01 -8.35
CA GLY A 96 -4.34 -2.38 -8.69
C GLY A 96 -3.99 -3.77 -8.25
N VAL A 97 -2.81 -4.21 -8.67
CA VAL A 97 -2.22 -5.50 -8.31
C VAL A 97 -0.80 -5.28 -7.81
N GLU A 98 -0.36 -6.16 -6.92
CA GLU A 98 1.07 -6.41 -6.72
C GLU A 98 1.45 -7.60 -7.61
N THR A 99 2.28 -7.34 -8.61
CA THR A 99 2.89 -8.37 -9.46
C THR A 99 4.35 -8.55 -9.06
N SER A 100 5.05 -9.39 -9.79
CA SER A 100 6.47 -9.63 -9.64
C SER A 100 7.13 -9.66 -11.02
N VAL A 101 8.38 -9.22 -11.11
CA VAL A 101 9.13 -9.11 -12.37
C VAL A 101 10.23 -10.15 -12.42
N GLU A 102 10.22 -10.99 -13.45
CA GLU A 102 11.14 -12.10 -13.74
C GLU A 102 11.21 -13.21 -12.67
N THR A 103 10.94 -12.89 -11.41
CA THR A 103 10.99 -13.76 -10.24
C THR A 103 9.88 -13.37 -9.27
N ASP A 104 9.43 -14.31 -8.44
CA ASP A 104 8.41 -14.02 -7.43
C ASP A 104 8.84 -12.96 -6.40
N ASP A 105 10.14 -12.70 -6.20
CA ASP A 105 10.66 -11.83 -5.13
C ASP A 105 10.96 -10.38 -5.57
N SER A 106 10.60 -9.96 -6.79
CA SER A 106 10.83 -8.60 -7.29
C SER A 106 9.51 -7.90 -7.55
N HIS A 107 8.90 -7.46 -6.46
CA HIS A 107 7.52 -7.00 -6.44
C HIS A 107 7.35 -5.62 -7.08
N VAL A 108 6.29 -5.46 -7.86
CA VAL A 108 5.90 -4.18 -8.47
C VAL A 108 4.42 -3.98 -8.26
N THR A 109 4.04 -2.82 -7.74
CA THR A 109 2.65 -2.39 -7.74
C THR A 109 2.30 -1.80 -9.10
N VAL A 110 1.15 -2.19 -9.64
CA VAL A 110 0.55 -1.62 -10.86
C VAL A 110 -0.81 -1.08 -10.47
N CYS A 111 -0.98 0.24 -10.49
CA CYS A 111 -2.11 0.93 -9.88
C CYS A 111 -2.87 1.80 -10.88
N GLY A 112 -4.18 1.93 -10.66
CA GLY A 112 -5.11 2.59 -11.57
C GLY A 112 -5.55 1.70 -12.73
N LEU A 113 -5.52 0.37 -12.55
CA LEU A 113 -6.03 -0.57 -13.54
C LEU A 113 -7.57 -0.52 -13.60
N PRO A 114 -8.19 -0.75 -14.78
CA PRO A 114 -9.63 -0.93 -14.90
C PRO A 114 -10.16 -2.00 -13.95
N ILE A 115 -11.36 -1.78 -13.40
CA ILE A 115 -12.04 -2.72 -12.52
C ILE A 115 -12.78 -3.76 -13.37
N GLU A 116 -12.01 -4.73 -13.86
CA GLU A 116 -12.51 -5.83 -14.68
C GLU A 116 -11.80 -7.14 -14.32
N ASP A 117 -12.36 -8.26 -14.78
CA ASP A 117 -11.74 -9.57 -14.58
C ASP A 117 -10.56 -9.76 -15.54
N ARG A 118 -9.43 -10.25 -15.00
CA ARG A 118 -8.16 -10.39 -15.72
C ARG A 118 -7.43 -11.65 -15.28
N PRO A 119 -6.61 -12.27 -16.15
CA PRO A 119 -5.74 -13.36 -15.73
C PRO A 119 -4.69 -12.89 -14.71
N PRO A 120 -4.20 -13.77 -13.83
CA PRO A 120 -3.14 -13.42 -12.89
C PRO A 120 -1.84 -12.98 -13.57
N ALA A 121 -1.34 -11.80 -13.22
CA ALA A 121 -0.04 -11.27 -13.62
C ALA A 121 1.02 -11.69 -12.60
N ARG A 122 1.67 -12.84 -12.83
CA ARG A 122 2.72 -13.39 -11.95
C ARG A 122 4.05 -13.45 -12.69
N ALA A 123 5.13 -13.00 -12.03
CA ALA A 123 6.50 -13.13 -12.51
C ALA A 123 6.66 -12.68 -13.98
N CYS A 124 6.01 -11.57 -14.31
CA CYS A 124 6.00 -10.99 -15.65
C CYS A 124 7.42 -10.71 -16.12
N SER A 125 7.68 -10.95 -17.39
CA SER A 125 8.79 -10.28 -18.08
C SER A 125 8.59 -8.76 -18.02
N LEU A 126 9.67 -8.00 -18.25
CA LEU A 126 9.57 -6.54 -18.29
C LEU A 126 8.61 -6.04 -19.38
N ASP A 127 8.52 -6.73 -20.52
CA ASP A 127 7.60 -6.35 -21.59
C ASP A 127 6.15 -6.66 -21.26
N GLU A 128 5.86 -7.79 -20.61
CA GLU A 128 4.53 -8.11 -20.09
C GLU A 128 4.09 -7.11 -19.03
N LEU A 129 5.00 -6.72 -18.12
CA LEU A 129 4.74 -5.69 -17.14
C LEU A 129 4.43 -4.34 -17.80
N CYS A 130 5.22 -3.91 -18.79
CA CYS A 130 4.97 -2.66 -19.50
C CYS A 130 3.64 -2.70 -20.27
N ALA A 131 3.29 -3.85 -20.87
CA ALA A 131 2.01 -4.02 -21.54
C ALA A 131 0.84 -3.83 -20.55
N LEU A 132 0.90 -4.47 -19.38
CA LEU A 132 -0.09 -4.29 -18.31
C LEU A 132 -0.13 -2.84 -17.81
N ALA A 133 1.04 -2.22 -17.62
CA ALA A 133 1.17 -0.89 -17.07
C ALA A 133 0.63 0.22 -17.98
N ARG A 134 0.56 0.01 -19.30
CA ARG A 134 -0.06 0.97 -20.24
C ARG A 134 -1.57 1.12 -20.06
N GLU A 135 -2.20 0.16 -19.40
CA GLU A 135 -3.60 0.24 -19.01
C GLU A 135 -3.78 0.79 -17.60
N ALA A 136 -2.68 1.02 -16.88
CA ALA A 136 -2.66 1.51 -15.52
C ALA A 136 -2.29 3.00 -15.49
N ALA A 137 -2.50 3.62 -14.34
CA ALA A 137 -2.10 5.01 -14.12
C ALA A 137 -0.62 5.12 -13.76
N TRP A 138 -0.07 4.19 -12.95
CA TRP A 138 1.34 4.15 -12.64
C TRP A 138 1.84 2.77 -12.19
N VAL A 139 3.16 2.65 -12.14
CA VAL A 139 3.87 1.51 -11.54
C VAL A 139 4.87 1.97 -10.47
N ALA A 140 5.08 1.15 -9.45
CA ALA A 140 6.15 1.36 -8.49
C ALA A 140 6.71 0.04 -7.96
N PRO A 141 8.03 -0.22 -8.09
CA PRO A 141 8.70 -1.28 -7.36
C PRO A 141 8.39 -1.19 -5.86
N ALA A 142 7.79 -2.24 -5.33
CA ALA A 142 7.45 -2.36 -3.91
C ALA A 142 8.70 -2.72 -3.11
N HIS A 143 8.88 -2.06 -1.97
CA HIS A 143 9.96 -2.27 -1.01
C HIS A 143 11.30 -2.71 -1.68
N PRO A 144 11.82 -1.92 -2.63
CA PRO A 144 12.72 -2.42 -3.68
C PRO A 144 14.09 -2.86 -3.19
N LEU A 145 14.51 -2.44 -2.00
CA LEU A 145 15.77 -2.87 -1.38
C LEU A 145 15.54 -3.67 -0.09
N PHE A 146 14.34 -4.27 0.08
CA PHE A 146 14.08 -5.12 1.24
C PHE A 146 14.93 -6.39 1.19
N PRO A 147 15.63 -6.75 2.29
CA PRO A 147 16.45 -7.96 2.31
C PRO A 147 15.64 -9.23 2.04
N GLY A 148 15.93 -9.91 0.93
CA GLY A 148 15.31 -11.19 0.54
C GLY A 148 13.97 -11.07 -0.18
N LEU A 149 13.42 -9.87 -0.37
CA LEU A 149 12.17 -9.59 -1.12
C LEU A 149 12.29 -8.38 -2.07
N GLY A 150 13.51 -7.85 -2.21
CA GLY A 150 13.82 -6.69 -3.03
C GLY A 150 14.49 -7.08 -4.35
N PHE A 151 14.75 -6.07 -5.16
CA PHE A 151 15.41 -6.21 -6.45
C PHE A 151 16.92 -6.36 -6.27
N PRO A 152 17.56 -7.26 -7.03
CA PRO A 152 18.97 -7.12 -7.36
C PRO A 152 19.22 -5.76 -8.06
N ASP A 153 20.36 -5.12 -7.79
CA ASP A 153 20.72 -3.79 -8.36
C ASP A 153 20.52 -3.74 -9.88
N GLU A 154 21.10 -4.71 -10.59
CA GLU A 154 20.99 -4.82 -12.05
C GLU A 154 19.53 -4.91 -12.52
N ARG A 155 18.67 -5.64 -11.80
CA ARG A 155 17.25 -5.76 -12.16
C ARG A 155 16.50 -4.46 -11.92
N LEU A 156 16.75 -3.77 -10.81
CA LEU A 156 16.10 -2.48 -10.54
C LEU A 156 16.48 -1.43 -11.59
N ARG A 157 17.76 -1.41 -11.99
CA ARG A 157 18.24 -0.51 -13.05
C ARG A 157 17.63 -0.84 -14.41
N ARG A 158 17.63 -2.11 -14.82
CA ARG A 158 16.96 -2.55 -16.05
C ARG A 158 15.48 -2.21 -16.06
N PHE A 159 14.79 -2.36 -14.92
CA PHE A 159 13.40 -1.91 -14.79
C PHE A 159 13.29 -0.40 -15.05
N LEU A 160 14.08 0.42 -14.35
CA LEU A 160 14.02 1.89 -14.45
C LEU A 160 14.37 2.40 -15.84
N GLU A 161 15.36 1.79 -16.49
CA GLU A 161 15.76 2.06 -17.88
C GLU A 161 14.66 1.65 -18.87
N ARG A 162 13.98 0.53 -18.62
CA ARG A 162 12.95 0.02 -19.53
C ARG A 162 11.66 0.84 -19.48
N VAL A 163 11.29 1.36 -18.31
CA VAL A 163 10.06 2.16 -18.16
C VAL A 163 10.26 3.64 -18.55
N GLU A 164 11.50 4.05 -18.84
CA GLU A 164 11.79 5.39 -19.34
C GLU A 164 11.04 5.66 -20.65
N GLY A 165 10.21 6.72 -20.67
CA GLY A 165 9.42 7.12 -21.83
C GLY A 165 8.12 6.34 -22.06
N GLU A 166 7.75 5.40 -21.19
CA GLU A 166 6.42 4.80 -21.20
C GLU A 166 5.34 5.82 -20.79
N PRO A 167 4.07 5.65 -21.23
CA PRO A 167 3.02 6.66 -21.03
C PRO A 167 2.41 6.68 -19.63
N PHE A 168 2.80 5.76 -18.75
CA PHE A 168 2.31 5.64 -17.38
C PHE A 168 3.26 6.32 -16.38
N GLY A 169 2.74 6.69 -15.21
CA GLY A 169 3.57 7.22 -14.13
C GLY A 169 4.53 6.16 -13.56
N VAL A 170 5.71 6.60 -13.11
CA VAL A 170 6.69 5.72 -12.47
C VAL A 170 7.10 6.32 -11.14
N ALA A 171 7.19 5.49 -10.10
CA ALA A 171 7.74 5.87 -8.81
C ALA A 171 8.54 4.72 -8.20
N LEU A 172 9.21 4.99 -7.07
CA LEU A 172 9.86 3.97 -6.26
C LEU A 172 9.21 3.90 -4.87
N GLY A 173 8.84 2.69 -4.45
CA GLY A 173 8.34 2.42 -3.11
C GLY A 173 9.33 2.90 -2.05
N TYR A 174 8.87 3.84 -1.22
CA TYR A 174 9.60 4.35 -0.06
C TYR A 174 8.94 3.82 1.21
N THR A 175 9.37 2.62 1.60
CA THR A 175 8.79 1.84 2.69
C THR A 175 8.73 2.61 4.02
N THR A 176 7.55 2.67 4.62
CA THR A 176 7.22 3.43 5.84
C THR A 176 6.36 2.66 6.83
N GLY A 177 5.69 1.57 6.43
CA GLY A 177 4.78 0.87 7.32
C GLY A 177 5.41 -0.17 8.24
N TYR A 178 6.62 -0.67 7.97
CA TYR A 178 7.29 -1.64 8.85
C TYR A 178 7.85 -0.97 10.13
N PRO A 179 8.35 -1.74 11.11
CA PRO A 179 9.15 -1.17 12.20
C PRO A 179 10.29 -0.31 11.67
N ALA A 180 10.61 0.79 12.38
CA ALA A 180 11.53 1.81 11.90
C ALA A 180 12.90 1.28 11.42
N ALA A 181 13.42 0.24 12.06
CA ALA A 181 14.67 -0.41 11.66
C ALA A 181 14.52 -1.18 10.32
N LEU A 182 13.39 -1.88 10.11
CA LEU A 182 13.10 -2.56 8.84
C LEU A 182 12.84 -1.56 7.72
N ASN A 183 12.11 -0.47 7.99
CA ASN A 183 11.98 0.65 7.04
C ASN A 183 13.36 1.18 6.62
N ALA A 184 14.28 1.37 7.57
CA ALA A 184 15.64 1.80 7.28
C ALA A 184 16.39 0.80 6.39
N LEU A 185 16.23 -0.51 6.62
CA LEU A 185 16.81 -1.53 5.77
C LEU A 185 16.20 -1.51 4.37
N ALA A 186 14.88 -1.52 4.26
CA ALA A 186 14.13 -1.47 2.98
C ALA A 186 14.44 -0.24 2.13
N ARG A 187 14.84 0.87 2.76
CA ARG A 187 15.31 2.09 2.09
C ARG A 187 16.78 2.02 1.65
N GLY A 188 17.44 0.88 1.88
CA GLY A 188 18.80 0.59 1.45
C GLY A 188 19.89 1.15 2.38
N ARG A 189 19.63 1.43 3.67
CA ARG A 189 20.69 1.90 4.60
C ARG A 189 21.85 0.92 4.80
N HIS A 190 21.64 -0.35 4.44
CA HIS A 190 22.64 -1.41 4.50
C HIS A 190 23.39 -1.62 3.17
N THR A 191 23.08 -0.81 2.16
CA THR A 191 23.63 -0.92 0.80
C THR A 191 24.50 0.29 0.50
N ALA A 192 25.41 0.17 -0.48
CA ALA A 192 26.17 1.32 -0.99
C ALA A 192 25.27 2.35 -1.70
N ARG A 193 24.11 1.91 -2.21
CA ARG A 193 23.19 2.72 -2.99
C ARG A 193 21.77 2.70 -2.39
N PRO A 194 21.43 3.65 -1.50
CA PRO A 194 20.09 3.71 -0.92
C PRO A 194 19.04 4.07 -1.98
N ILE A 195 17.76 3.81 -1.72
CA ILE A 195 16.68 4.00 -2.72
C ILE A 195 16.60 5.44 -3.26
N ARG A 196 16.93 6.42 -2.40
CA ARG A 196 17.04 7.85 -2.77
C ARG A 196 18.09 8.13 -3.85
N ALA A 197 19.10 7.27 -4.00
CA ALA A 197 20.11 7.41 -5.04
C ALA A 197 19.56 6.99 -6.41
N TYR A 198 18.76 5.92 -6.49
CA TYR A 198 18.06 5.54 -7.73
C TYR A 198 17.02 6.59 -8.12
N ALA A 199 16.20 7.04 -7.16
CA ALA A 199 15.21 8.09 -7.39
C ALA A 199 15.81 9.35 -8.04
N ARG A 200 17.01 9.76 -7.59
CA ARG A 200 17.72 10.92 -8.16
C ARG A 200 18.40 10.63 -9.49
N GLU A 201 18.92 9.43 -9.69
CA GLU A 201 19.59 9.05 -10.94
C GLU A 201 18.60 8.96 -12.10
N TYR A 202 17.43 8.37 -11.85
CA TYR A 202 16.40 8.10 -12.85
C TYR A 202 15.26 9.14 -12.84
N ASP A 203 15.39 10.21 -12.04
CA ASP A 203 14.40 11.28 -11.88
C ASP A 203 12.97 10.79 -11.63
N VAL A 204 12.83 9.81 -10.72
CA VAL A 204 11.52 9.25 -10.33
C VAL A 204 11.20 9.58 -8.87
N PRO A 205 9.93 9.89 -8.54
CA PRO A 205 9.53 10.22 -7.18
C PRO A 205 9.62 9.01 -6.23
N LEU A 206 9.72 9.33 -4.94
CA LEU A 206 9.66 8.35 -3.86
C LEU A 206 8.24 8.33 -3.27
N LEU A 207 7.52 7.23 -3.48
CA LEU A 207 6.14 7.06 -3.05
C LEU A 207 6.09 6.45 -1.64
N PRO A 208 5.55 7.14 -0.61
CA PRO A 208 5.44 6.59 0.74
C PRO A 208 4.61 5.31 0.75
N GLU A 209 5.27 4.19 1.04
CA GLU A 209 4.69 2.86 0.92
C GLU A 209 4.42 2.31 2.31
N LEU A 210 3.17 2.07 2.67
CA LEU A 210 2.84 1.42 3.94
C LEU A 210 2.99 -0.09 3.86
N ASP A 211 2.63 -0.67 2.72
CA ASP A 211 2.52 -2.11 2.56
C ASP A 211 1.63 -2.71 3.68
N TRP A 212 0.40 -2.20 3.76
CA TRP A 212 -0.48 -2.42 4.90
C TRP A 212 -1.11 -3.82 4.86
N HIS A 213 -0.62 -4.68 5.76
CA HIS A 213 -1.11 -6.05 5.93
C HIS A 213 -2.21 -6.15 6.98
N ALA A 214 -1.93 -5.76 8.23
CA ALA A 214 -2.91 -5.79 9.32
C ALA A 214 -2.71 -4.64 10.31
N PRO A 215 -1.56 -4.50 11.00
CA PRO A 215 -1.35 -3.37 11.89
C PRO A 215 -1.09 -2.08 11.11
N LEU A 216 -1.62 -0.96 11.63
CA LEU A 216 -1.18 0.39 11.26
C LEU A 216 -0.22 0.97 12.31
N PRO A 217 0.62 1.95 11.95
CA PRO A 217 1.41 2.70 12.91
C PRO A 217 0.53 3.36 13.97
N ARG A 218 0.95 3.38 15.24
CA ARG A 218 0.22 4.09 16.32
C ARG A 218 0.39 5.60 16.30
N THR A 219 1.33 6.08 15.48
CA THR A 219 1.54 7.50 15.23
C THR A 219 1.33 7.78 13.75
N PRO A 220 0.80 8.95 13.35
CA PRO A 220 0.54 9.28 11.94
C PRO A 220 1.76 9.38 11.03
N SER A 221 2.98 9.18 11.54
CA SER A 221 4.18 9.29 10.71
C SER A 221 4.29 8.11 9.74
N GLY A 222 4.52 8.40 8.46
CA GLY A 222 4.76 7.39 7.42
C GLY A 222 3.77 7.43 6.26
N PHE A 223 2.52 7.85 6.51
CA PHE A 223 1.49 8.01 5.48
C PHE A 223 1.94 9.01 4.40
N GLY A 224 1.50 8.82 3.16
CA GLY A 224 1.56 9.88 2.16
C GLY A 224 0.57 10.98 2.48
N VAL A 225 0.90 12.22 2.15
CA VAL A 225 -0.02 13.36 2.17
C VAL A 225 -0.07 13.94 0.79
N VAL A 226 -1.28 14.12 0.30
CA VAL A 226 -1.60 14.77 -0.97
C VAL A 226 -2.48 15.97 -0.69
N ASP A 227 -2.47 16.90 -1.63
CA ASP A 227 -3.34 18.08 -1.55
C ASP A 227 -4.78 17.67 -1.86
N ASP A 228 -5.74 18.49 -1.43
CA ASP A 228 -7.16 18.15 -1.41
C ASP A 228 -7.73 17.97 -2.82
N GLU A 229 -7.13 18.64 -3.79
CA GLU A 229 -7.44 18.55 -5.22
C GLU A 229 -7.31 17.12 -5.74
N ALA A 230 -6.42 16.30 -5.17
CA ALA A 230 -6.29 14.91 -5.56
C ALA A 230 -7.56 14.11 -5.17
N PHE A 231 -8.11 14.35 -3.97
CA PHE A 231 -9.35 13.67 -3.60
C PHE A 231 -10.54 14.18 -4.43
N ALA A 232 -10.57 15.48 -4.74
CA ALA A 232 -11.59 16.05 -5.61
C ALA A 232 -11.57 15.41 -7.01
N ALA A 233 -10.38 15.22 -7.61
CA ALA A 233 -10.25 14.54 -8.91
C ALA A 233 -10.82 13.11 -8.87
N LEU A 234 -10.58 12.36 -7.79
CA LEU A 234 -11.14 11.02 -7.63
C LEU A 234 -12.67 11.02 -7.54
N VAL A 235 -13.27 12.04 -6.92
CA VAL A 235 -14.73 12.23 -6.87
C VAL A 235 -15.31 12.52 -8.26
N GLU A 236 -14.55 13.19 -9.13
CA GLU A 236 -14.93 13.45 -10.53
C GLU A 236 -14.60 12.29 -11.48
N GLY A 237 -14.05 11.19 -10.96
CA GLY A 237 -13.75 9.97 -11.72
C GLY A 237 -12.37 9.96 -12.40
N GLU A 238 -11.49 10.91 -12.07
CA GLU A 238 -10.14 10.98 -12.60
C GLU A 238 -9.11 10.43 -11.59
N ILE A 239 -8.05 9.77 -12.08
CA ILE A 239 -6.89 9.41 -11.24
C ILE A 239 -5.86 10.55 -11.30
N PRO A 240 -5.62 11.28 -10.20
CA PRO A 240 -4.64 12.37 -10.14
C PRO A 240 -3.21 11.83 -9.96
N THR A 241 -2.71 11.10 -10.97
CA THR A 241 -1.43 10.37 -10.90
C THR A 241 -0.28 11.25 -10.43
N ALA A 242 -0.14 12.45 -10.99
CA ALA A 242 0.95 13.35 -10.65
C ALA A 242 0.93 13.74 -9.15
N ASP A 243 -0.24 14.04 -8.60
CA ASP A 243 -0.39 14.44 -7.19
C ASP A 243 -0.13 13.26 -6.24
N LEU A 244 -0.63 12.07 -6.59
CA LEU A 244 -0.40 10.85 -5.82
C LEU A 244 1.08 10.47 -5.76
N LEU A 245 1.77 10.52 -6.91
CA LEU A 245 3.19 10.19 -6.99
C LEU A 245 4.08 11.24 -6.30
N ASN A 246 3.65 12.49 -6.24
CA ASN A 246 4.34 13.57 -5.51
C ASN A 246 3.98 13.65 -4.02
N SER A 247 3.26 12.65 -3.50
CA SER A 247 2.85 12.63 -2.09
C SER A 247 4.02 12.76 -1.13
N ARG A 248 3.82 13.55 -0.07
CA ARG A 248 4.85 13.85 0.93
C ARG A 248 4.71 12.90 2.11
N VAL A 249 5.82 12.38 2.64
CA VAL A 249 5.77 11.55 3.87
C VAL A 249 5.33 12.41 5.07
N LEU A 250 4.22 12.04 5.70
CA LEU A 250 3.73 12.64 6.94
C LEU A 250 4.73 12.42 8.08
N LYS A 251 5.05 13.48 8.81
CA LYS A 251 5.93 13.44 9.99
C LYS A 251 5.24 14.06 11.20
N ALA A 252 4.73 13.21 12.09
CA ALA A 252 4.02 13.61 13.30
C ALA A 252 4.91 13.70 14.56
N GLY A 253 6.24 13.69 14.41
CA GLY A 253 7.18 13.75 15.53
C GLY A 253 8.65 13.73 15.13
N ARG A 254 9.54 13.56 16.12
CA ARG A 254 11.01 13.51 15.90
C ARG A 254 11.51 12.14 15.46
N TRP A 255 10.86 11.07 15.90
CA TRP A 255 11.28 9.69 15.66
C TRP A 255 10.71 9.13 14.34
N PRO A 256 11.44 8.22 13.66
CA PRO A 256 10.93 7.54 12.48
C PRO A 256 9.67 6.73 12.81
N GLY A 257 8.65 6.85 11.94
CA GLY A 257 7.38 6.13 12.06
C GLY A 257 7.45 4.66 11.65
N GLY A 258 6.29 4.01 11.66
CA GLY A 258 6.12 2.59 11.36
C GLY A 258 5.30 1.85 12.43
N VAL A 259 4.94 0.60 12.14
CA VAL A 259 4.27 -0.26 13.13
C VAL A 259 5.21 -0.61 14.29
N ALA A 260 4.63 -0.89 15.46
CA ALA A 260 5.41 -1.38 16.59
C ALA A 260 5.94 -2.79 16.29
N TRP A 261 7.16 -3.10 16.75
CA TRP A 261 7.74 -4.44 16.62
C TRP A 261 6.83 -5.54 17.17
N THR A 262 6.16 -5.28 18.29
CA THR A 262 5.23 -6.23 18.90
C THR A 262 4.04 -6.55 18.00
N ASP A 263 3.55 -5.58 17.21
CA ASP A 263 2.44 -5.79 16.28
C ASP A 263 2.93 -6.46 14.99
N PHE A 264 4.10 -6.06 14.50
CA PHE A 264 4.74 -6.67 13.32
C PHE A 264 5.04 -8.15 13.52
N VAL A 265 5.71 -8.54 14.61
CA VAL A 265 6.07 -9.93 14.87
C VAL A 265 4.84 -10.83 14.99
N GLN A 266 3.75 -10.30 15.54
CA GLN A 266 2.49 -11.04 15.69
C GLN A 266 1.75 -11.26 14.38
N THR A 267 1.99 -10.42 13.39
CA THR A 267 1.22 -10.44 12.13
C THR A 267 2.06 -10.92 10.94
N PHE A 268 3.38 -10.77 11.01
CA PHE A 268 4.33 -11.12 9.97
C PHE A 268 5.58 -11.80 10.56
N PRO A 269 5.46 -12.98 11.20
CA PRO A 269 6.60 -13.66 11.83
C PRO A 269 7.69 -14.09 10.81
N GLY A 270 7.32 -14.31 9.54
CA GLY A 270 8.24 -14.74 8.49
C GLY A 270 9.28 -13.69 8.04
N ALA A 271 8.91 -12.40 8.04
CA ALA A 271 9.81 -11.29 7.67
C ALA A 271 10.66 -10.79 8.84
N VAL A 272 10.48 -11.34 10.04
CA VAL A 272 11.39 -11.06 11.16
C VAL A 272 12.76 -11.65 10.80
N PRO A 273 13.87 -10.88 10.80
CA PRO A 273 15.18 -11.44 10.51
C PRO A 273 15.64 -12.45 11.57
N ALA A 274 16.42 -13.47 11.20
CA ALA A 274 17.15 -14.28 12.18
C ALA A 274 18.24 -13.40 12.86
N PRO A 275 18.45 -13.47 14.20
CA PRO A 275 17.97 -14.46 15.17
C PRO A 275 16.62 -14.12 15.84
N PHE A 276 16.00 -12.96 15.56
CA PHE A 276 14.80 -12.52 16.29
C PHE A 276 13.57 -13.43 16.06
N ARG A 277 13.58 -14.26 15.02
CA ARG A 277 12.56 -15.31 14.78
C ARG A 277 12.40 -16.29 15.96
N SER A 278 13.48 -16.62 16.68
CA SER A 278 13.41 -17.61 17.77
C SER A 278 12.62 -17.14 18.99
N PHE A 279 12.53 -15.81 19.19
CA PHE A 279 11.75 -15.19 20.28
C PHE A 279 10.27 -14.98 19.92
N ALA A 280 9.95 -14.96 18.62
CA ALA A 280 8.61 -14.66 18.11
C ALA A 280 7.63 -15.85 18.21
N GLY A 281 8.14 -17.08 18.31
CA GLY A 281 7.35 -18.29 18.16
C GLY A 281 6.94 -18.51 16.70
N THR A 282 6.89 -19.78 16.28
CA THR A 282 6.55 -20.20 14.90
C THR A 282 5.04 -20.31 14.64
N ALA A 283 4.20 -19.84 15.56
CA ALA A 283 2.76 -19.96 15.41
C ALA A 283 2.24 -18.97 14.35
N THR A 284 1.70 -19.52 13.25
CA THR A 284 0.97 -18.73 12.26
C THR A 284 -0.17 -17.97 12.94
N PRO A 285 -0.28 -16.65 12.75
CA PRO A 285 -1.35 -15.88 13.38
C PRO A 285 -2.73 -16.32 12.86
N THR A 286 -3.72 -16.34 13.76
CA THR A 286 -5.11 -16.65 13.39
C THR A 286 -5.80 -15.43 12.77
N PRO A 287 -6.79 -15.62 11.89
CA PRO A 287 -7.58 -14.51 11.34
C PRO A 287 -8.20 -13.61 12.42
N ASP A 288 -8.68 -14.17 13.53
CA ASP A 288 -9.23 -13.40 14.65
C ASP A 288 -8.18 -12.49 15.30
N ARG A 289 -6.96 -13.01 15.49
CA ARG A 289 -5.86 -12.23 16.06
C ARG A 289 -5.47 -11.07 15.14
N LEU A 290 -5.41 -11.32 13.83
CA LEU A 290 -5.05 -10.31 12.84
C LEU A 290 -6.10 -9.19 12.76
N ARG A 291 -7.40 -9.56 12.77
CA ARG A 291 -8.50 -8.60 12.91
C ARG A 291 -8.40 -7.79 14.19
N ALA A 292 -8.18 -8.44 15.34
CA ALA A 292 -8.06 -7.74 16.62
C ALA A 292 -6.89 -6.74 16.65
N VAL A 293 -5.74 -7.10 16.09
CA VAL A 293 -4.58 -6.19 15.98
C VAL A 293 -4.88 -5.03 15.04
N ARG A 294 -5.47 -5.29 13.88
CA ARG A 294 -5.90 -4.27 12.93
C ARG A 294 -6.87 -3.27 13.56
N ASP A 295 -7.94 -3.76 14.18
CA ASP A 295 -8.99 -2.90 14.75
C ASP A 295 -8.44 -2.04 15.89
N ARG A 296 -7.62 -2.63 16.77
CA ARG A 296 -6.91 -1.89 17.82
C ARG A 296 -6.01 -0.79 17.25
N THR A 297 -5.13 -1.14 16.30
CA THR A 297 -4.14 -0.18 15.77
C THR A 297 -4.79 0.93 14.94
N THR A 298 -5.88 0.62 14.24
CA THR A 298 -6.72 1.62 13.54
C THR A 298 -7.34 2.60 14.53
N ALA A 299 -7.95 2.10 15.60
CA ALA A 299 -8.55 2.95 16.64
C ALA A 299 -7.49 3.82 17.35
N GLU A 300 -6.34 3.24 17.71
CA GLU A 300 -5.23 3.97 18.34
C GLU A 300 -4.67 5.06 17.42
N LEU A 301 -4.49 4.76 16.12
CA LEU A 301 -4.02 5.73 15.13
C LEU A 301 -4.94 6.94 15.08
N PHE A 302 -6.24 6.75 14.87
CA PHE A 302 -7.16 7.87 14.68
C PHE A 302 -7.59 8.57 15.97
N ALA A 303 -7.43 7.93 17.13
CA ALA A 303 -7.54 8.60 18.43
C ALA A 303 -6.36 9.56 18.71
N HIS A 304 -5.26 9.48 17.97
CA HIS A 304 -4.06 10.28 18.21
C HIS A 304 -4.32 11.79 18.05
N SER A 305 -3.89 12.59 19.04
CA SER A 305 -4.20 14.03 19.13
C SER A 305 -3.67 14.87 17.96
N PHE A 306 -2.65 14.37 17.25
CA PHE A 306 -2.12 14.97 16.03
C PHE A 306 -3.22 15.34 15.04
N TRP A 307 -4.20 14.46 14.83
CA TRP A 307 -5.24 14.66 13.82
C TRP A 307 -6.09 15.88 14.07
N ARG A 308 -6.34 16.24 15.34
CA ARG A 308 -7.08 17.47 15.68
C ARG A 308 -6.36 18.72 15.22
N ARG A 309 -5.02 18.72 15.26
CA ARG A 309 -4.22 19.85 14.77
C ARG A 309 -4.15 19.81 13.25
N PHE A 310 -3.81 18.66 12.69
CA PHE A 310 -3.66 18.45 11.25
C PHE A 310 -4.90 18.89 10.47
N CYS A 311 -6.09 18.46 10.90
CA CYS A 311 -7.36 18.78 10.23
C CYS A 311 -7.89 20.20 10.52
N ARG A 312 -7.20 21.01 11.33
CA ARG A 312 -7.54 22.43 11.57
C ARG A 312 -6.64 23.41 10.83
N SER A 313 -5.46 22.94 10.41
CA SER A 313 -4.43 23.75 9.75
C SER A 313 -4.45 23.63 8.23
N ALA A 314 -5.41 22.88 7.70
CA ALA A 314 -5.67 22.67 6.28
C ALA A 314 -7.06 23.23 5.96
#